data_AF-A0A077LSM6-F1
#
_entry.id   AF-A0A077LSM6-F1
#
_cell.length_a   1.000
_cell.length_b   1.000
_cell.length_c   1.000
_cell.angle_alpha   90.00
_cell.angle_beta   90.00
_cell.angle_gamma   90.00
#
_symmetry.space_group_name_H-M   'P 1'
#
loop_
_entity.id
_entity.type
_entity.pdbx_description
1 polymer ?
#
loop_
_entity_poly.entity_id
_entity_poly.type
_entity_poly.pdbx_seq_one_letter_code
_entity_poly.pdbx_strand_id
1 'polypeptide(L)' 'MAKRVELSLVDDDTDGTAAEETISLALDGVSYEINLNRHNATKVHQGLDSWIASATRTDAGP' A
#
# COMPACT_ATOMS: atom_id res chain seq x y z
N MET A 1 -34.76 -10.95 13.57
CA MET A 1 -33.67 -11.32 12.64
C MET A 1 -32.51 -10.39 12.91
N ALA A 2 -31.30 -10.89 13.16
CA ALA A 2 -30.12 -10.07 13.42
C ALA A 2 -29.22 -10.09 12.19
N LYS A 3 -28.97 -8.94 11.57
CA LYS A 3 -28.02 -8.79 10.47
C LYS A 3 -26.64 -8.64 11.10
N ARG A 4 -25.77 -9.64 10.95
CA ARG A 4 -24.36 -9.51 11.31
C ARG A 4 -23.74 -8.59 10.27
N VAL A 5 -23.41 -7.37 10.67
CA VAL A 5 -22.52 -6.49 9.90
C VAL A 5 -21.13 -7.05 10.15
N GLU A 6 -20.66 -7.93 9.28
CA GLU A 6 -19.22 -8.16 9.17
C GLU A 6 -18.65 -6.82 8.71
N LEU A 7 -17.89 -6.17 9.59
CA LEU A 7 -17.04 -5.06 9.20
C LEU A 7 -16.18 -5.62 8.06
N SER A 8 -16.46 -5.22 6.83
CA SER A 8 -15.71 -5.69 5.67
C SER A 8 -14.26 -5.32 5.92
N LEU A 9 -13.42 -6.32 6.17
CA LEU A 9 -11.99 -6.15 6.03
C LEU A 9 -11.78 -5.56 4.63
N VAL A 10 -11.02 -4.47 4.55
CA VAL A 10 -10.68 -3.88 3.26
C VAL A 10 -9.97 -4.96 2.46
N ASP A 11 -10.36 -5.14 1.20
CA ASP A 11 -9.71 -6.12 0.34
C ASP A 11 -8.34 -5.59 -0.12
N ASP A 12 -7.39 -6.49 -0.31
CA ASP A 12 -6.15 -6.23 -1.02
C ASP A 12 -6.49 -5.87 -2.47
N ASP A 13 -6.07 -4.69 -2.90
CA ASP A 13 -6.44 -4.12 -4.20
C ASP A 13 -5.83 -4.90 -5.39
N THR A 14 -4.96 -5.88 -5.15
CA THR A 14 -4.30 -6.68 -6.20
C THR A 14 -4.91 -8.06 -6.37
N ASP A 15 -5.30 -8.73 -5.29
CA ASP A 15 -5.75 -10.13 -5.30
C ASP A 15 -7.10 -10.37 -4.60
N GLY A 16 -7.69 -9.34 -3.99
CA GLY A 16 -8.98 -9.43 -3.31
C GLY A 16 -8.96 -10.21 -2.00
N THR A 17 -7.78 -10.54 -1.46
CA THR A 17 -7.64 -11.13 -0.11
C THR A 17 -7.80 -10.05 0.97
N ALA A 18 -7.69 -10.38 2.26
CA ALA A 18 -7.79 -9.36 3.30
C ALA A 18 -6.54 -8.46 3.34
N ALA A 19 -6.72 -7.15 3.22
CA ALA A 19 -5.64 -6.18 3.42
C ALA A 19 -5.27 -6.03 4.91
N GLU A 20 -4.00 -5.75 5.16
CA GLU A 20 -3.45 -5.47 6.49
C GLU A 20 -3.02 -4.01 6.65
N GLU A 21 -2.64 -3.33 5.56
CA GLU A 21 -2.13 -1.96 5.58
C GLU A 21 -2.44 -1.18 4.30
N THR A 22 -2.37 0.14 4.38
CA THR A 22 -2.48 1.06 3.24
C THR A 22 -1.11 1.68 2.99
N ILE A 23 -0.60 1.55 1.77
CA ILE A 23 0.66 2.19 1.34
C ILE A 23 0.35 3.44 0.52
N SER A 24 0.92 4.57 0.93
CA SER A 24 0.98 5.79 0.11
C SER A 24 2.27 5.80 -0.71
N LEU A 25 2.16 6.09 -2.00
CA LEU A 25 3.29 6.21 -2.91
C LEU A 25 3.07 7.32 -3.94
N ALA A 26 4.16 7.79 -4.56
CA ALA A 26 4.09 8.80 -5.60
C ALA A 26 5.01 8.46 -6.77
N LEU A 27 4.55 8.75 -7.99
CA LEU A 27 5.32 8.62 -9.22
C LEU A 27 5.01 9.83 -10.12
N ASP A 28 6.05 10.49 -10.62
CA ASP A 28 5.95 11.66 -11.51
C ASP A 28 5.00 12.77 -10.99
N GLY A 29 4.98 12.98 -9.68
CA GLY A 29 4.18 14.02 -9.02
C GLY A 29 2.71 13.65 -8.77
N VAL A 30 2.29 12.43 -9.12
CA VAL A 30 0.95 11.92 -8.82
C VAL A 30 1.00 11.03 -7.58
N SER A 31 0.11 11.27 -6.63
CA SER A 31 0.00 10.48 -5.39
C SER A 31 -1.03 9.36 -5.56
N TYR A 32 -0.72 8.20 -5.00
CA TYR A 32 -1.55 7.00 -5.01
C TYR A 32 -1.61 6.39 -3.60
N GLU A 33 -2.70 5.69 -3.32
CA GLU A 33 -2.86 4.83 -2.15
C GLU A 33 -3.28 3.44 -2.62
N ILE A 34 -2.82 2.41 -1.92
CA ILE A 34 -3.16 1.01 -2.19
C ILE A 34 -3.27 0.23 -0.89
N ASN A 35 -4.35 -0.52 -0.72
CA ASN A 35 -4.57 -1.43 0.41
C ASN A 35 -4.01 -2.80 0.07
N LEU A 36 -3.13 -3.33 0.91
CA LEU A 36 -2.41 -4.56 0.64
C LEU A 36 -2.35 -5.45 1.87
N ASN A 37 -2.34 -6.76 1.61
CA ASN A 37 -1.87 -7.74 2.57
C ASN A 37 -0.34 -7.60 2.75
N ARG A 38 0.17 -8.19 3.84
CA ARG A 38 1.59 -8.08 4.22
C ARG A 38 2.57 -8.53 3.13
N HIS A 39 2.19 -9.56 2.36
CA HIS A 39 3.03 -10.09 1.29
C HIS A 39 3.16 -9.11 0.13
N ASN A 40 2.04 -8.54 -0.32
CA ASN A 40 2.03 -7.57 -1.40
C ASN A 40 2.63 -6.23 -0.97
N ALA A 41 2.40 -5.80 0.28
CA ALA A 41 3.08 -4.64 0.87
C ALA A 41 4.61 -4.79 0.84
N THR A 42 5.12 -5.96 1.23
CA THR A 42 6.55 -6.28 1.17
C THR A 42 7.10 -6.16 -0.26
N LYS A 43 6.36 -6.62 -1.27
CA LYS A 43 6.77 -6.50 -2.68
C LYS A 43 6.91 -5.03 -3.11
N VAL A 44 6.01 -4.15 -2.69
CA VAL A 44 6.08 -2.72 -3.01
C VAL A 44 7.37 -2.12 -2.46
N HIS A 45 7.69 -2.34 -1.19
CA HIS A 45 8.93 -1.85 -0.59
C HIS A 45 10.18 -2.40 -1.29
N GLN A 46 10.26 -3.72 -1.45
CA GLN A 46 11.41 -4.37 -2.11
C GLN A 46 11.60 -3.93 -3.56
N GLY A 47 10.51 -3.67 -4.29
CA GLY A 47 10.56 -3.16 -5.66
C GLY A 47 11.14 -1.75 -5.77
N LEU A 48 11.07 -0.96 -4.70
CA LEU A 48 11.58 0.42 -4.64
C LEU A 48 12.97 0.54 -4.02
N ASP A 49 13.45 -0.47 -3.29
CA ASP A 49 14.70 -0.43 -2.50
C ASP A 49 15.92 0.05 -3.30
N SER A 50 16.15 -0.47 -4.51
CA SER A 50 17.33 -0.11 -5.32
C SER A 50 17.32 1.33 -5.82
N TRP A 51 16.13 1.85 -6.13
CA TRP A 51 15.91 3.22 -6.55
C TRP A 51 16.08 4.17 -5.38
N ILE A 52 15.47 3.85 -4.23
CA ILE A 52 15.58 4.63 -2.99
C ILE A 52 17.04 4.70 -2.53
N ALA A 53 17.78 3.58 -2.58
CA ALA A 53 19.19 3.54 -2.20
C ALA A 53 20.10 4.44 -3.05
N SER A 54 19.70 4.69 -4.31
CA SER A 54 20.46 5.51 -5.26
C SER A 54 19.95 6.95 -5.36
N ALA A 55 18.72 7.21 -4.92
CA ALA A 55 18.06 8.50 -5.04
C ALA A 55 18.42 9.44 -3.88
N THR A 56 18.41 10.73 -4.18
CA THR A 56 18.49 11.77 -3.15
C THR A 56 17.08 12.07 -2.66
N ARG A 57 16.85 12.02 -1.34
CA ARG A 57 15.60 12.50 -0.74
C ARG A 57 15.50 14.01 -0.97
N THR A 58 14.58 14.44 -1.83
CA THR A 58 14.44 15.84 -2.26
C THR A 58 13.49 16.66 -1.40
N ASP A 59 12.63 16.02 -0.62
CA ASP A 59 11.90 16.65 0.47
C ASP A 59 11.36 15.57 1.43
N ALA A 60 11.09 15.93 2.69
CA ALA A 60 10.22 15.12 3.53
C ALA A 60 8.79 15.54 3.18
N GLY A 61 8.10 14.78 2.32
CA GLY A 61 6.63 14.80 2.36
C GLY A 61 6.18 14.55 3.81
N PRO A 62 5.05 15.13 4.24
CA PRO A 62 4.67 15.33 5.66
C PRO A 62 4.93 14.14 6.59
#